data_AF-A0A5C4R021-F1
#
_entry.id   AF-A0A5C4R021-F1
#
_cell.length_a   1.000
_cell.length_b   1.000
_cell.length_c   1.000
_cell.angle_alpha   90.00
_cell.angle_beta   90.00
_cell.angle_gamma   90.00
#
_symmetry.space_group_name_H-M   'P 1'
#
loop_
_entity.id
_entity.type
_entity.pdbx_description
1 polymer ?
#
loop_
_entity_poly.entity_id
_entity_poly.type
_entity_poly.pdbx_seq_one_letter_code
_entity_poly.pdbx_strand_id
1 'polypeptide(L)'
;MVSEFSMNTGKLGELASEMSGTAESLRSGVLPTIEYLRLPSGAAPAFDAGFSAAYDEMHETTTQAVSALAAALGEVAQGLGRVVQHYQTMEQRHGQSFDTALD
;
A
#
# COMPACT_ATOMS: atom_id res chain seq x y z
N MET A 1 -28.44 22.67 2.69
CA MET A 1 -27.04 22.83 2.25
C MET A 1 -26.53 21.46 1.91
N VAL A 2 -26.58 21.06 0.64
CA VAL A 2 -25.90 19.85 0.18
C VAL A 2 -24.44 20.28 0.04
N SER A 3 -23.55 19.69 0.84
CA SER A 3 -22.11 19.82 0.62
C SER A 3 -21.87 19.40 -0.83
N GLU A 4 -21.49 20.34 -1.69
CA GLU A 4 -20.91 20.02 -3.00
C GLU A 4 -19.65 19.22 -2.72
N PHE A 5 -19.81 17.91 -2.61
CA PHE A 5 -18.70 16.98 -2.57
C PHE A 5 -18.09 17.09 -3.96
N SER A 6 -16.98 17.83 -4.07
CA SER A 6 -16.22 17.84 -5.32
C SER A 6 -15.73 16.40 -5.54
N MET A 7 -16.39 15.69 -6.45
CA MET A 7 -16.11 14.31 -6.78
C MET A 7 -15.15 14.34 -7.96
N ASN A 8 -13.87 14.09 -7.71
CA ASN A 8 -12.89 13.94 -8.77
C ASN A 8 -12.56 12.46 -8.93
N THR A 9 -13.45 11.76 -9.65
CA THR A 9 -13.34 10.32 -9.91
C THR A 9 -12.03 9.95 -10.58
N GLY A 10 -11.50 10.81 -11.46
CA GLY A 10 -10.17 10.65 -12.05
C GLY A 10 -9.05 10.60 -11.01
N LYS A 11 -8.94 11.63 -10.16
CA LYS A 11 -7.91 11.71 -9.08
C LYS A 11 -8.02 10.58 -8.08
N LEU A 12 -9.24 10.12 -7.75
CA LEU A 12 -9.42 8.96 -6.89
C LEU A 12 -8.89 7.67 -7.54
N GLY A 13 -9.07 7.51 -8.84
CA GLY A 13 -8.53 6.39 -9.62
C GLY A 13 -7.00 6.44 -9.75
N GLU A 14 -6.44 7.63 -9.97
CA GLU A 14 -4.98 7.85 -9.96
C GLU A 14 -4.38 7.50 -8.60
N LEU A 15 -4.95 8.03 -7.51
CA LEU A 15 -4.50 7.75 -6.15
C LEU A 15 -4.59 6.25 -5.81
N ALA A 16 -5.67 5.59 -6.21
CA ALA A 16 -5.81 4.14 -6.03
C ALA A 16 -4.70 3.37 -6.77
N SER A 17 -4.37 3.80 -7.99
CA SER A 17 -3.33 3.17 -8.81
C SER A 17 -1.94 3.40 -8.23
N GLU A 18 -1.64 4.61 -7.76
CA GLU A 18 -0.37 4.95 -7.10
C GLU A 18 -0.18 4.15 -5.79
N MET A 19 -1.22 4.06 -4.97
CA MET A 19 -1.19 3.28 -3.73
C MET A 19 -0.99 1.79 -4.02
N SER A 20 -1.68 1.25 -5.03
CA SER A 20 -1.49 -0.14 -5.46
C SER A 20 -0.07 -0.38 -5.99
N GLY A 21 0.48 0.53 -6.79
CA GLY A 21 1.85 0.44 -7.31
C GLY A 21 2.90 0.53 -6.20
N THR A 22 2.66 1.37 -5.19
CA THR A 22 3.52 1.48 -3.99
C THR A 22 3.47 0.19 -3.18
N ALA A 23 2.27 -0.35 -2.92
CA ALA A 23 2.11 -1.62 -2.22
C ALA A 23 2.86 -2.76 -2.93
N GLU A 24 2.80 -2.82 -4.26
CA GLU A 24 3.52 -3.81 -5.05
C GLU A 24 5.04 -3.60 -4.99
N SER A 25 5.52 -2.36 -5.04
CA SER A 25 6.96 -2.05 -4.90
C SER A 25 7.51 -2.49 -3.54
N LEU A 26 6.72 -2.34 -2.47
CA LEU A 26 7.09 -2.84 -1.14
C LEU A 26 7.17 -4.36 -1.11
N ARG A 27 6.22 -5.07 -1.75
CA ARG A 27 6.18 -6.54 -1.75
C ARG A 27 7.24 -7.19 -2.64
N SER A 28 7.44 -6.64 -3.85
CA SER A 28 8.32 -7.22 -4.87
C SER A 28 9.76 -6.70 -4.81
N GLY A 29 9.98 -5.52 -4.21
CA GLY A 29 11.31 -4.92 -4.08
C GLY A 29 11.84 -4.94 -2.67
N VAL A 30 11.11 -4.33 -1.72
CA VAL A 30 11.63 -4.09 -0.36
C VAL A 30 11.65 -5.36 0.48
N LEU A 31 10.55 -6.12 0.54
CA LEU A 31 10.49 -7.35 1.35
C LEU A 31 11.58 -8.37 0.96
N PRO A 32 11.83 -8.68 -0.33
CA PRO A 32 12.91 -9.58 -0.71
C PRO A 32 14.29 -9.06 -0.31
N THR A 33 14.49 -7.75 -0.35
CA THR A 33 15.75 -7.13 0.08
C THR A 33 15.95 -7.32 1.59
N ILE A 34 14.89 -7.15 2.40
CA ILE A 34 14.95 -7.41 3.84
C ILE A 34 15.24 -8.89 4.09
N GLU A 35 14.56 -9.80 3.42
CA GLU A 35 14.80 -11.25 3.55
C GLU A 35 16.24 -11.64 3.20
N TYR A 36 16.83 -11.01 2.17
CA TYR A 36 18.24 -11.22 1.80
C TYR A 36 19.23 -10.78 2.89
N LEU A 37 18.87 -9.78 3.69
CA LEU A 37 19.72 -9.29 4.78
C LEU A 37 19.75 -10.25 5.98
N ARG A 38 18.85 -11.23 6.06
CA ARG A 38 18.79 -12.18 7.17
C ARG A 38 20.15 -12.84 7.42
N LEU A 39 20.59 -12.86 8.68
CA LEU A 39 21.83 -13.53 9.05
C LEU A 39 21.72 -15.03 8.74
N PRO A 40 22.71 -15.63 8.05
CA PRO A 40 22.75 -17.07 7.88
C PRO A 40 22.78 -17.76 9.24
N SER A 41 22.06 -18.85 9.39
CA SER A 41 22.02 -19.64 10.62
C SER A 41 23.40 -20.13 11.10
N GLY A 42 24.39 -20.20 10.19
CA GLY A 42 25.79 -20.51 10.52
C GLY A 42 26.68 -19.30 10.84
N ALA A 43 26.19 -18.08 10.67
CA ALA A 43 26.93 -16.85 10.98
C ALA A 43 26.71 -16.37 12.42
N ALA A 44 25.61 -16.79 13.07
CA ALA A 44 25.31 -16.45 14.46
C ALA A 44 26.45 -16.73 15.47
N PRO A 45 27.23 -17.82 15.37
CA PRO A 45 28.37 -18.06 16.27
C PRO A 45 29.55 -17.07 16.10
N ALA A 46 29.64 -16.38 14.96
CA ALA A 46 30.68 -15.39 14.69
C ALA A 46 30.35 -14.00 15.27
N PHE A 47 29.10 -13.80 15.68
CA PHE A 47 28.65 -12.60 16.36
C PHE A 47 28.43 -12.91 17.85
N ASP A 48 28.53 -11.88 18.68
CA ASP A 48 28.12 -12.00 20.07
C ASP A 48 26.63 -12.36 20.14
N ALA A 49 26.24 -13.23 21.07
CA ALA A 49 24.87 -13.75 21.17
C ALA A 49 23.84 -12.61 21.34
N GLY A 50 24.23 -11.51 22.01
CA GLY A 50 23.38 -10.32 22.15
C GLY A 50 23.15 -9.57 20.83
N PHE A 51 24.14 -9.54 19.94
CA PHE A 51 23.99 -8.91 18.62
C PHE A 51 23.08 -9.72 17.70
N SER A 52 23.26 -11.05 17.64
CA SER A 52 22.43 -11.90 16.78
C SER A 52 20.94 -11.85 17.19
N ALA A 53 20.64 -11.89 18.49
CA ALA A 53 19.27 -11.78 18.97
C ALA A 53 18.63 -10.43 18.61
N ALA A 54 19.35 -9.32 18.85
CA ALA A 54 18.85 -7.99 18.49
C ALA A 54 18.68 -7.81 16.97
N TYR A 55 19.57 -8.42 16.18
CA TYR A 55 19.48 -8.40 14.73
C TYR A 55 18.27 -9.18 14.22
N ASP A 56 18.04 -10.39 14.74
CA ASP A 56 16.89 -11.21 14.38
C ASP A 56 15.56 -10.52 14.73
N GLU A 57 15.48 -9.90 15.92
CA GLU A 57 14.32 -9.11 16.32
C GLU A 57 14.10 -7.91 15.40
N MET A 58 15.16 -7.16 15.07
CA MET A 58 15.09 -6.05 14.13
C MET A 58 14.64 -6.50 12.73
N HIS A 59 15.19 -7.62 12.24
CA HIS A 59 14.84 -8.21 10.95
C HIS A 59 13.36 -8.58 10.91
N GLU A 60 12.88 -9.34 11.90
CA GLU A 60 11.50 -9.78 12.02
C GLU A 60 10.55 -8.57 12.11
N THR A 61 10.85 -7.61 12.98
CA THR A 61 10.05 -6.39 13.15
C THR A 61 9.96 -5.59 11.84
N THR A 62 11.06 -5.47 11.10
CA THR A 62 11.10 -4.75 9.83
C THR A 62 10.28 -5.47 8.76
N THR A 63 10.44 -6.79 8.63
CA THR A 63 9.63 -7.61 7.70
C THR A 63 8.14 -7.47 7.99
N GLN A 64 7.74 -7.55 9.26
CA GLN A 64 6.34 -7.40 9.67
C GLN A 64 5.81 -6.01 9.35
N ALA A 65 6.55 -4.94 9.69
CA ALA A 65 6.13 -3.57 9.46
C ALA A 65 5.94 -3.25 7.97
N VAL A 66 6.88 -3.67 7.11
CA VAL A 66 6.77 -3.45 5.66
C VAL A 66 5.62 -4.27 5.05
N SER A 67 5.43 -5.51 5.51
CA SER A 67 4.30 -6.35 5.07
C SER A 67 2.95 -5.71 5.43
N ALA A 68 2.82 -5.21 6.66
CA ALA A 68 1.62 -4.54 7.13
C ALA A 68 1.34 -3.24 6.34
N LEU A 69 2.36 -2.43 6.08
CA LEU A 69 2.22 -1.22 5.27
C LEU A 69 1.76 -1.54 3.84
N ALA A 70 2.34 -2.55 3.21
CA ALA A 70 1.94 -2.97 1.87
C ALA A 70 0.50 -3.52 1.84
N ALA A 71 0.06 -4.19 2.90
CA ALA A 71 -1.34 -4.64 3.03
C ALA A 71 -2.29 -3.43 3.16
N ALA A 72 -2.00 -2.50 4.07
CA ALA A 72 -2.82 -1.32 4.30
C ALA A 72 -2.97 -0.45 3.03
N LEU A 73 -1.88 -0.21 2.30
CA LEU A 73 -1.93 0.51 1.03
C LEU A 73 -2.81 -0.20 -0.01
N GLY A 74 -2.74 -1.53 -0.07
CA GLY A 74 -3.59 -2.33 -0.94
C GLY A 74 -5.08 -2.23 -0.58
N GLU A 75 -5.41 -2.23 0.71
CA GLU A 75 -6.80 -2.07 1.19
C GLU A 75 -7.36 -0.68 0.85
N VAL A 76 -6.57 0.37 1.05
CA VAL A 76 -6.98 1.74 0.69
C VAL A 76 -7.19 1.85 -0.83
N ALA A 77 -6.25 1.33 -1.64
CA ALA A 77 -6.39 1.31 -3.09
C ALA A 77 -7.68 0.59 -3.55
N GLN A 78 -7.99 -0.57 -2.97
CA GLN A 78 -9.24 -1.29 -3.25
C GLN A 78 -10.48 -0.49 -2.82
N GLY A 79 -10.42 0.15 -1.65
CA GLY A 79 -11.49 1.02 -1.16
C GLY A 79 -11.79 2.16 -2.13
N LEU A 80 -10.75 2.87 -2.58
CA LEU A 80 -10.85 3.93 -3.57
C LEU A 80 -11.37 3.40 -4.92
N GLY A 81 -10.89 2.24 -5.38
CA GLY A 81 -11.38 1.60 -6.61
C GLY A 81 -12.87 1.28 -6.56
N ARG A 82 -13.39 0.80 -5.41
CA ARG A 82 -14.84 0.59 -5.22
C ARG A 82 -15.63 1.89 -5.29
N VAL A 83 -15.09 2.98 -4.73
CA VAL A 83 -15.72 4.31 -4.80
C VAL A 83 -15.78 4.81 -6.24
N VAL A 84 -14.68 4.70 -7.00
CA VAL A 84 -14.63 5.07 -8.42
C VAL A 84 -15.64 4.27 -9.24
N GLN A 85 -15.68 2.95 -9.06
CA GLN A 85 -16.62 2.07 -9.78
C GLN A 85 -18.07 2.41 -9.47
N HIS A 86 -18.37 2.74 -8.21
CA HIS A 86 -19.70 3.16 -7.79
C HIS A 86 -20.12 4.44 -8.54
N TYR A 87 -19.25 5.45 -8.61
CA TYR A 87 -19.55 6.68 -9.32
C TYR A 87 -19.70 6.48 -10.81
N GLN A 88 -18.81 5.73 -11.47
CA GLN A 88 -18.95 5.40 -12.90
C GLN A 88 -20.28 4.70 -13.20
N THR A 89 -20.74 3.82 -12.31
CA THR A 89 -22.05 3.17 -12.44
C THR A 89 -23.20 4.18 -12.32
N MET A 90 -23.08 5.15 -11.42
CA MET A 90 -24.05 6.22 -11.27
C MET A 90 -24.06 7.13 -12.52
N GLU A 91 -22.90 7.51 -13.05
CA GLU A 91 -22.80 8.34 -14.26
C GLU A 91 -23.49 7.68 -15.46
N GLN A 92 -23.26 6.38 -15.65
CA GLN A 92 -23.90 5.59 -16.71
C GLN A 92 -25.43 5.55 -16.57
N ARG A 93 -25.95 5.49 -15.33
CA ARG A 93 -27.39 5.45 -15.06
C ARG A 93 -28.06 6.81 -15.22
N HIS A 94 -27.37 7.88 -14.86
CA HIS A 94 -27.92 9.23 -14.86
C HIS A 94 -27.60 10.02 -16.12
N GLY A 95 -26.70 9.53 -16.98
CA GLY A 95 -26.29 10.19 -18.22
C GLY A 95 -25.58 11.53 -17.96
N GLN A 96 -25.01 11.70 -16.77
CA GLN A 96 -24.33 12.92 -16.34
C GLN A 96 -23.01 12.55 -15.68
N SER A 97 -21.97 13.34 -15.94
CA SER A 97 -20.69 13.25 -15.25
C SER A 97 -20.86 13.72 -13.82
N PHE A 98 -20.40 12.91 -12.87
CA PHE A 98 -20.23 13.29 -11.48
C PHE A 98 -18.79 13.74 -11.21
N ASP A 99 -17.89 13.64 -12.19
CA ASP A 99 -16.61 14.33 -12.13
C ASP A 99 -16.82 15.85 -12.14
N THR A 100 -16.74 16.45 -10.96
CA THR A 100 -16.89 17.90 -10.74
C THR A 100 -15.53 18.56 -10.52
N ALA A 101 -14.46 17.99 -11.09
CA ALA A 101 -13.18 18.67 -11.16
C ALA A 101 -13.39 20.02 -11.87
N LEU A 102 -13.40 21.11 -11.10
CA LEU A 102 -13.16 22.44 -11.66
C LEU A 102 -11.76 22.40 -12.25
N ASP A 103 -11.65 22.68 -13.55
CA ASP A 103 -10.38 22.96 -14.24
C ASP A 103 -9.48 23.90 -13.42
#